data_AF-A0A938QP06-F1
#
_entry.id   AF-A0A938QP06-F1
#
_cell.length_a   1.000
_cell.length_b   1.000
_cell.length_c   1.000
_cell.angle_alpha   90.00
_cell.angle_beta   90.00
_cell.angle_gamma   90.00
#
_symmetry.space_group_name_H-M   'P 1'
#
loop_
_entity.id
_entity.type
_entity.pdbx_description
1 polymer ?
#
loop_
_entity_poly.entity_id
_entity_poly.type
_entity_poly.pdbx_seq_one_letter_code
_entity_poly.pdbx_strand_id
1 'polypeptide(L)'
;MPGHVDGSLKPARGDDAPLFHPAYFASLAEAPDAGLLRSLGWQAINGLNDERPTTWADRAPAAAAVRSPSVIDAAYGRHRVPAFRDRLGLPFERMIALCNATQRDPWLPVPHTAADDLVVGLARLVARTLDPGRRVRIEHPNEQRNAASPDLPQRRQAEAAAAAHFGLAPGWATACSR
;
A
#
# COMPACT_ATOMS: atom_id res chain seq x y z
N MET A 1 -3.31 26.50 -41.98
CA MET A 1 -3.51 25.16 -41.39
C MET A 1 -3.84 25.35 -39.92
N PRO A 2 -5.04 24.97 -39.45
CA PRO A 2 -5.40 25.11 -38.04
C PRO A 2 -4.48 24.24 -37.19
N GLY A 3 -3.96 24.80 -36.09
CA GLY A 3 -3.01 24.14 -35.20
C GLY A 3 -3.59 22.88 -34.58
N HIS A 4 -2.85 21.78 -34.71
CA HIS A 4 -3.14 20.54 -34.00
C HIS A 4 -2.94 20.79 -32.51
N VAL A 5 -4.03 20.91 -31.75
CA VAL A 5 -3.99 20.78 -30.29
C VAL A 5 -3.65 19.32 -30.02
N ASP A 6 -2.40 19.07 -29.67
CA ASP A 6 -1.96 17.78 -29.18
C ASP A 6 -2.74 17.47 -27.89
N GLY A 7 -3.73 16.58 -27.98
CA GLY A 7 -4.49 16.08 -26.85
C GLY A 7 -3.66 15.18 -25.92
N SER A 8 -2.37 15.00 -26.21
CA SER A 8 -1.42 14.33 -25.33
C SER A 8 -1.26 15.12 -24.03
N LEU A 9 -1.71 14.52 -22.93
CA LEU A 9 -1.52 15.01 -21.57
C LEU A 9 -0.06 14.81 -21.07
N LYS A 10 0.89 14.59 -22.00
CA LYS A 10 2.31 14.49 -21.67
C LYS A 10 2.87 15.89 -21.44
N PRO A 11 3.76 16.07 -20.46
CA PRO A 11 4.48 17.33 -20.29
C PRO A 11 5.27 17.65 -21.56
N ALA A 12 5.50 18.95 -21.81
CA ALA A 12 6.26 19.39 -22.96
C ALA A 12 7.67 18.77 -22.92
N ARG A 13 8.25 18.54 -24.10
CA ARG A 13 9.57 17.91 -24.21
C ARG A 13 10.62 18.81 -23.54
N GLY A 14 11.15 18.36 -22.40
CA GLY A 14 12.15 19.09 -21.61
C GLY A 14 11.67 19.55 -20.25
N ASP A 15 10.36 19.48 -19.97
CA ASP A 15 9.82 19.74 -18.64
C ASP A 15 9.88 18.48 -17.77
N ASP A 16 10.20 18.65 -16.49
CA ASP A 16 10.03 17.59 -15.51
C ASP A 16 8.55 17.21 -15.44
N ALA A 17 8.25 15.94 -15.69
CA ALA A 17 6.88 15.46 -15.59
C ALA A 17 6.38 15.56 -14.14
N PRO A 18 5.17 16.11 -13.89
CA PRO A 18 4.61 16.11 -12.55
C PRO A 18 4.46 14.66 -12.08
N LEU A 19 4.76 14.42 -10.80
CA LEU A 19 4.74 13.07 -10.24
C LEU A 19 3.36 12.39 -10.39
N PHE A 20 2.30 13.18 -10.36
CA PHE A 20 0.94 12.73 -10.64
C PHE A 20 0.36 13.50 -11.81
N HIS A 21 -0.39 12.78 -12.62
CA HIS A 21 -1.06 13.34 -13.78
C HIS A 21 -2.13 14.37 -13.35
N PRO A 22 -2.25 15.55 -13.99
CA PRO A 22 -3.23 16.58 -13.60
C PRO A 22 -4.69 16.09 -13.54
N ALA A 23 -5.11 15.25 -14.49
CA ALA A 23 -6.44 14.64 -14.47
C ALA A 23 -6.70 13.78 -13.21
N TYR A 24 -5.66 13.16 -12.63
CA TYR A 24 -5.79 12.42 -11.37
C TYR A 24 -6.07 13.39 -10.20
N PHE A 25 -5.36 14.51 -10.13
CA PHE A 25 -5.66 15.55 -9.13
C PHE A 25 -7.07 16.11 -9.28
N ALA A 26 -7.52 16.36 -10.51
CA ALA A 26 -8.89 16.80 -10.77
C ALA A 26 -9.91 15.79 -10.23
N SER A 27 -9.69 14.48 -10.47
CA SER A 27 -10.58 13.44 -9.93
C SER A 27 -10.65 13.40 -8.40
N LEU A 28 -9.59 13.84 -7.72
CA LEU A 28 -9.57 13.95 -6.27
C LEU A 28 -10.31 15.19 -5.79
N ALA A 29 -10.25 16.31 -6.54
CA ALA A 29 -10.93 17.56 -6.22
C ALA A 29 -12.45 17.43 -6.18
N GLU A 30 -13.02 16.48 -6.94
CA GLU A 30 -14.45 16.14 -6.92
C GLU A 30 -14.92 15.56 -5.56
N ALA A 31 -14.00 15.19 -4.67
CA ALA A 31 -14.27 14.77 -3.30
C ALA A 31 -13.59 15.72 -2.29
N PRO A 32 -14.08 16.96 -2.13
CA PRO A 32 -13.44 17.98 -1.30
C PRO A 32 -13.43 17.62 0.20
N ASP A 33 -14.43 16.86 0.65
CA ASP A 33 -14.56 16.41 2.04
C ASP A 33 -13.69 15.18 2.36
N ALA A 34 -13.07 14.56 1.35
CA ALA A 34 -12.14 13.44 1.54
C ALA A 34 -10.80 13.96 2.08
N GLY A 35 -10.79 14.37 3.36
CA GLY A 35 -9.59 14.83 4.07
C GLY A 35 -8.57 13.72 4.34
N LEU A 36 -8.88 12.46 4.02
CA LEU A 36 -8.05 11.29 4.29
C LEU A 36 -7.91 10.43 3.02
N LEU A 37 -6.68 10.09 2.66
CA LEU A 37 -6.39 9.16 1.57
C LEU A 37 -5.84 7.86 2.15
N ARG A 38 -6.46 6.72 1.81
CA ARG A 38 -6.02 5.38 2.22
C ARG A 38 -5.39 4.64 1.06
N SER A 39 -4.24 4.03 1.29
CA SER A 39 -3.43 3.45 0.22
C SER A 39 -3.33 1.92 0.20
N LEU A 40 -4.29 1.21 0.79
CA LEU A 40 -4.28 -0.26 0.93
C LEU A 40 -3.90 -1.02 -0.35
N GLY A 41 -4.58 -0.74 -1.47
CA GLY A 41 -4.29 -1.40 -2.75
C GLY A 41 -2.94 -1.01 -3.34
N TRP A 42 -2.46 0.21 -3.06
CA TRP A 42 -1.17 0.69 -3.54
C TRP A 42 -0.01 -0.02 -2.84
N GLN A 43 -0.11 -0.31 -1.53
CA GLN A 43 0.95 -1.04 -0.83
C GLN A 43 0.87 -2.57 -0.95
N ALA A 44 -0.17 -3.12 -1.59
CA ALA A 44 -0.38 -4.56 -1.75
C ALA A 44 -0.42 -5.36 -0.42
N ILE A 45 -0.94 -4.74 0.65
CA ILE A 45 -0.92 -5.27 2.02
C ILE A 45 -1.61 -6.64 2.16
N ASN A 46 -2.69 -6.88 1.42
CA ASN A 46 -3.43 -8.14 1.45
C ASN A 46 -2.76 -9.28 0.66
N GLY A 47 -1.68 -9.01 -0.08
CA GLY A 47 -1.03 -9.98 -0.96
C GLY A 47 0.14 -10.77 -0.35
N LEU A 48 0.47 -10.52 0.92
CA LEU A 48 1.60 -11.15 1.61
C LEU A 48 1.18 -12.49 2.20
N ASN A 49 1.38 -13.57 1.44
CA ASN A 49 0.88 -14.92 1.76
C ASN A 49 1.86 -15.78 2.58
N ASP A 50 2.98 -15.24 3.02
CA ASP A 50 4.02 -15.97 3.75
C ASP A 50 4.31 -15.30 5.11
N GLU A 51 5.03 -15.99 6.00
CA GLU A 51 5.33 -15.52 7.35
C GLU A 51 6.69 -14.80 7.47
N ARG A 52 7.41 -14.62 6.35
CA ARG A 52 8.72 -13.93 6.39
C ARG A 52 8.48 -12.49 6.89
N PRO A 53 9.25 -12.01 7.87
CA PRO A 53 9.20 -10.61 8.29
C PRO A 53 9.44 -9.67 7.09
N THR A 54 8.53 -8.72 6.90
CA THR A 54 8.64 -7.65 5.90
C THR A 54 9.44 -6.51 6.50
N THR A 55 10.59 -6.24 5.91
CA THR A 55 11.59 -5.28 6.38
C THR A 55 11.52 -3.98 5.59
N TRP A 56 12.21 -2.94 6.04
CA TRP A 56 12.30 -1.66 5.31
C TRP A 56 12.88 -1.84 3.91
N ALA A 57 13.77 -2.81 3.73
CA ALA A 57 14.38 -3.13 2.43
C ALA A 57 13.41 -3.80 1.44
N ASP A 58 12.23 -4.25 1.89
CA ASP A 58 11.21 -4.87 1.03
C ASP A 58 10.22 -3.85 0.45
N ARG A 59 10.37 -2.55 0.76
CA ARG A 59 9.59 -1.48 0.12
C ARG A 59 10.24 -1.08 -1.21
N ALA A 60 9.40 -0.73 -2.19
CA ALA A 60 9.88 -0.12 -3.42
C ALA A 60 10.67 1.17 -3.16
N PRO A 61 11.78 1.42 -3.88
CA PRO A 61 12.54 2.66 -3.74
C PRO A 61 11.68 3.86 -4.13
N ALA A 62 11.92 5.02 -3.51
CA ALA A 62 11.13 6.24 -3.71
C ALA A 62 10.98 6.66 -5.18
N ALA A 63 11.96 6.33 -6.04
CA ALA A 63 11.94 6.64 -7.47
C ALA A 63 11.01 5.73 -8.29
N ALA A 64 10.54 4.60 -7.76
CA ALA A 64 9.65 3.70 -8.47
C ALA A 64 8.33 4.42 -8.81
N ALA A 65 7.98 4.44 -10.10
CA ALA A 65 6.80 5.14 -10.61
C ALA A 65 5.57 4.23 -10.71
N VAL A 66 5.76 2.94 -11.00
CA VAL A 66 4.67 1.97 -11.19
C VAL A 66 5.15 0.57 -10.78
N ARG A 67 4.32 -0.18 -10.05
CA ARG A 67 4.33 -1.65 -10.12
C ARG A 67 3.47 -2.00 -11.32
N SER A 68 3.99 -2.71 -12.33
CA SER A 68 3.07 -3.38 -13.27
C SER A 68 2.23 -4.35 -12.42
N PRO A 69 0.92 -4.14 -12.23
CA PRO A 69 0.12 -5.05 -11.41
C PRO A 69 -0.02 -6.42 -12.08
N SER A 70 0.39 -6.55 -13.34
CA SER A 70 0.51 -7.81 -14.06
C SER A 70 1.71 -8.61 -13.58
N VAL A 71 1.54 -9.31 -12.47
CA VAL A 71 2.19 -10.62 -12.29
C VAL A 71 1.37 -11.60 -13.14
N ILE A 72 1.64 -11.68 -14.44
CA ILE A 72 0.94 -12.59 -15.37
C ILE A 72 1.14 -14.03 -14.93
N ASP A 73 0.06 -14.78 -14.75
CA ASP A 73 -0.02 -16.17 -14.27
C ASP A 73 0.50 -17.24 -15.22
N ALA A 74 0.71 -18.46 -14.68
CA ALA A 74 1.39 -19.64 -15.22
C ALA A 74 0.92 -20.14 -16.60
N ALA A 75 -0.07 -19.48 -17.21
CA ALA A 75 -0.44 -19.65 -18.62
C ALA A 75 0.43 -18.80 -19.59
N TYR A 76 1.29 -17.90 -19.10
CA TYR A 76 2.21 -17.09 -19.93
C TYR A 76 3.50 -16.73 -19.16
N GLY A 77 4.41 -17.70 -18.99
CA GLY A 77 5.86 -17.51 -18.77
C GLY A 77 6.30 -16.51 -17.69
N ARG A 78 6.46 -16.98 -16.45
CA ARG A 78 7.07 -16.23 -15.32
C ARG A 78 8.50 -16.70 -15.04
N HIS A 79 9.46 -15.78 -15.09
CA HIS A 79 10.63 -15.85 -14.22
C HIS A 79 10.41 -14.90 -13.04
N ARG A 80 10.57 -15.39 -11.80
CA ARG A 80 10.76 -14.54 -10.63
C ARG A 80 12.10 -13.84 -10.86
N VAL A 81 12.13 -12.54 -11.13
CA VAL A 81 13.41 -11.81 -11.16
C VAL A 81 13.85 -11.73 -9.70
N PRO A 82 14.91 -12.44 -9.26
CA PRO A 82 15.30 -12.48 -7.85
C PRO A 82 15.72 -11.10 -7.32
N ALA A 83 16.00 -10.16 -8.22
CA ALA A 83 16.42 -8.80 -7.91
C ALA A 83 15.27 -7.86 -7.48
N PHE A 84 14.00 -8.22 -7.68
CA PHE A 84 12.88 -7.43 -7.13
C PHE A 84 12.64 -7.84 -5.68
N ARG A 85 13.32 -7.13 -4.77
CA ARG A 85 13.18 -7.22 -3.31
C ARG A 85 11.84 -6.64 -2.83
N ASP A 86 11.06 -6.02 -3.71
CA ASP A 86 9.89 -5.23 -3.33
C ASP A 86 8.66 -6.13 -3.08
N ARG A 87 8.45 -6.51 -1.82
CA ARG A 87 7.25 -7.25 -1.37
C ARG A 87 6.05 -6.34 -1.19
N LEU A 88 6.31 -5.06 -0.98
CA LEU A 88 5.29 -4.02 -0.92
C LEU A 88 5.10 -3.41 -2.31
N GLY A 89 3.92 -2.85 -2.56
CA GLY A 89 3.58 -2.21 -3.82
C GLY A 89 4.28 -0.85 -4.02
N LEU A 90 3.50 0.18 -4.33
CA LEU A 90 4.01 1.54 -4.51
C LEU A 90 4.70 2.04 -3.23
N PRO A 91 5.81 2.81 -3.36
CA PRO A 91 6.53 3.37 -2.23
C PRO A 91 5.62 4.24 -1.34
N PHE A 92 5.83 4.21 -0.03
CA PHE A 92 5.14 5.10 0.92
C PHE A 92 5.39 6.57 0.59
N GLU A 93 6.56 6.89 0.04
CA GLU A 93 6.95 8.22 -0.45
C GLU A 93 5.97 8.77 -1.48
N ARG A 94 5.42 7.92 -2.36
CA ARG A 94 4.43 8.34 -3.35
C ARG A 94 3.12 8.73 -2.68
N MET A 95 2.68 7.95 -1.71
CA MET A 95 1.47 8.28 -0.97
C MET A 95 1.61 9.58 -0.18
N ILE A 96 2.75 9.79 0.48
CA ILE A 96 3.02 11.03 1.22
C ILE A 96 3.08 12.22 0.26
N ALA A 97 3.73 12.09 -0.90
CA ALA A 97 3.78 13.14 -1.91
C ALA A 97 2.38 13.52 -2.42
N LEU A 98 1.52 12.52 -2.66
CA LEU A 98 0.13 12.76 -3.06
C LEU A 98 -0.64 13.52 -1.96
N CYS A 99 -0.49 13.10 -0.70
CA CYS A 99 -1.14 13.73 0.44
C CYS A 99 -0.70 15.18 0.63
N ASN A 100 0.60 15.47 0.52
CA ASN A 100 1.11 16.84 0.59
C ASN A 100 0.58 17.70 -0.55
N ALA A 101 0.60 17.19 -1.79
CA ALA A 101 0.13 17.93 -2.98
C ALA A 101 -1.37 18.22 -2.94
N THR A 102 -2.16 17.36 -2.31
CA THR A 102 -3.62 17.50 -2.19
C THR A 102 -4.06 18.07 -0.84
N GLN A 103 -3.12 18.35 0.06
CA GLN A 103 -3.38 18.80 1.43
C GLN A 103 -4.33 17.84 2.18
N ARG A 104 -4.09 16.54 2.07
CA ARG A 104 -4.87 15.48 2.74
C ARG A 104 -4.03 14.73 3.76
N ASP A 105 -4.70 14.17 4.76
CA ASP A 105 -4.08 13.27 5.72
C ASP A 105 -3.81 11.90 5.08
N PRO A 106 -2.64 11.28 5.34
CA PRO A 106 -2.37 9.92 4.88
C PRO A 106 -2.92 8.87 5.86
N TRP A 107 -3.57 7.83 5.32
CA TRP A 107 -3.86 6.57 6.00
C TRP A 107 -2.99 5.47 5.39
N LEU A 108 -1.92 5.12 6.11
CA LEU A 108 -0.89 4.20 5.69
C LEU A 108 -1.07 2.83 6.39
N PRO A 109 -1.48 1.78 5.65
CA PRO A 109 -1.53 0.44 6.19
C PRO A 109 -0.14 -0.21 6.20
N VAL A 110 0.10 -1.00 7.24
CA VAL A 110 1.32 -1.75 7.52
C VAL A 110 0.98 -3.24 7.52
N PRO A 111 1.79 -4.11 6.90
CA PRO A 111 1.48 -5.53 6.78
C PRO A 111 1.56 -6.25 8.13
N HIS A 112 0.81 -7.34 8.26
CA HIS A 112 0.83 -8.22 9.43
C HIS A 112 2.19 -8.86 9.71
N THR A 113 3.04 -8.99 8.68
CA THR A 113 4.42 -9.47 8.80
C THR A 113 5.43 -8.36 9.03
N ALA A 114 5.02 -7.13 9.30
CA ALA A 114 5.95 -6.01 9.46
C ALA A 114 6.99 -6.29 10.55
N ALA A 115 8.26 -6.16 10.19
CA ALA A 115 9.36 -6.12 11.13
C ALA A 115 9.53 -4.70 11.71
N ASP A 116 10.22 -4.59 12.84
CA ASP A 116 10.45 -3.33 13.53
C ASP A 116 11.14 -2.28 12.65
N ASP A 117 12.08 -2.71 11.79
CA ASP A 117 12.81 -1.81 10.92
C ASP A 117 11.91 -1.15 9.85
N LEU A 118 10.89 -1.88 9.36
CA LEU A 118 9.87 -1.32 8.47
C LEU A 118 9.07 -0.22 9.19
N VAL A 119 8.62 -0.48 10.41
CA VAL A 119 7.81 0.46 11.21
C VAL A 119 8.63 1.70 11.55
N VAL A 120 9.86 1.52 12.05
CA VAL A 120 10.77 2.63 12.38
C VAL A 120 11.14 3.43 11.14
N GLY A 121 11.43 2.76 10.03
CA GLY A 121 11.71 3.41 8.76
C GLY A 121 10.54 4.25 8.26
N LEU A 122 9.32 3.72 8.37
CA LEU A 122 8.09 4.41 7.97
C LEU A 122 7.84 5.64 8.84
N ALA A 123 7.96 5.50 10.17
CA ALA A 123 7.82 6.60 11.10
C ALA A 123 8.84 7.73 10.81
N ARG A 124 10.10 7.36 10.55
CA ARG A 124 11.16 8.30 10.17
C ARG A 124 10.88 8.98 8.82
N LEU A 125 10.32 8.26 7.86
CA LEU A 125 9.93 8.82 6.58
C LEU A 125 8.83 9.87 6.77
N VAL A 126 7.73 9.50 7.42
CA VAL A 126 6.61 10.40 7.70
C VAL A 126 7.07 11.65 8.43
N ALA A 127 7.87 11.49 9.50
CA ALA A 127 8.38 12.63 10.27
C ALA A 127 9.24 13.60 9.44
N ARG A 128 9.91 13.12 8.39
CA ARG A 128 10.77 13.96 7.53
C ARG A 128 10.02 14.59 6.36
N THR A 129 9.00 13.93 5.82
CA THR A 129 8.45 14.30 4.50
C THR A 129 6.98 14.65 4.50
N LEU A 130 6.21 14.27 5.52
CA LEU A 130 4.82 14.69 5.63
C LEU A 130 4.76 16.17 6.01
N ASP A 131 3.87 16.92 5.36
CA ASP A 131 3.58 18.31 5.71
C ASP A 131 3.23 18.41 7.22
N PRO A 132 3.90 19.28 8.01
CA PRO A 132 3.69 19.41 9.46
C PRO A 132 2.24 19.69 9.87
N GLY A 133 1.43 20.26 8.97
CA GLY A 133 0.02 20.52 9.21
C GLY A 133 -0.90 19.31 9.02
N ARG A 134 -0.38 18.13 8.65
CA ARG A 134 -1.14 16.89 8.39
C ARG A 134 -1.00 15.88 9.52
N ARG A 135 -2.00 15.00 9.65
CA ARG A 135 -2.05 13.92 10.65
C ARG A 135 -1.96 12.57 9.96
N VAL A 136 -0.98 11.77 10.33
CA VAL A 136 -0.86 10.39 9.82
C VAL A 136 -1.76 9.43 10.60
N ARG A 137 -2.47 8.55 9.88
CA ARG A 137 -3.14 7.38 10.44
C ARG A 137 -2.40 6.11 10.00
N ILE A 138 -2.04 5.27 10.97
CA ILE A 138 -1.42 3.97 10.72
C ILE A 138 -2.43 2.86 10.99
N GLU A 139 -2.49 1.87 10.11
CA GLU A 139 -3.33 0.67 10.28
C GLU A 139 -2.46 -0.58 10.26
N HIS A 140 -2.62 -1.46 11.25
CA HIS A 140 -1.87 -2.70 11.34
C HIS A 140 -2.74 -3.83 11.93
N PRO A 141 -2.99 -4.92 11.18
CA PRO A 141 -3.10 -5.01 9.72
C PRO A 141 -4.55 -4.79 9.24
N ASN A 142 -4.79 -4.79 7.92
CA ASN A 142 -6.14 -4.66 7.35
C ASN A 142 -7.01 -5.90 7.62
N GLU A 143 -8.24 -5.70 8.09
CA GLU A 143 -9.30 -6.73 8.14
C GLU A 143 -8.94 -8.06 8.84
N GLN A 144 -8.04 -8.01 9.83
CA GLN A 144 -7.62 -9.20 10.57
C GLN A 144 -8.79 -9.98 11.20
N ARG A 145 -9.89 -9.28 11.53
CA ARG A 145 -11.08 -9.83 12.19
C ARG A 145 -12.27 -10.01 11.25
N ASN A 146 -12.12 -9.78 9.94
CA ASN A 146 -13.25 -9.83 9.02
C ASN A 146 -13.65 -11.29 8.73
N ALA A 147 -14.75 -11.74 9.35
CA ALA A 147 -15.30 -13.09 9.20
C ALA A 147 -15.74 -13.41 7.75
N ALA A 148 -16.09 -12.40 6.95
CA ALA A 148 -16.52 -12.57 5.56
C ALA A 148 -15.37 -12.75 4.56
N SER A 149 -14.12 -12.56 4.98
CA SER A 149 -12.92 -12.71 4.13
C SER A 149 -11.95 -13.74 4.72
N PRO A 150 -12.32 -15.03 4.75
CA PRO A 150 -11.50 -16.10 5.35
C PRO A 150 -10.14 -16.27 4.66
N ASP A 151 -10.03 -15.87 3.39
CA ASP A 151 -8.83 -16.07 2.58
C ASP A 151 -7.77 -14.97 2.74
N LEU A 152 -7.95 -14.00 3.66
CA LEU A 152 -6.94 -13.00 3.94
C LEU A 152 -5.77 -13.59 4.76
N PRO A 153 -4.50 -13.43 4.33
CA PRO A 153 -3.34 -14.03 5.00
C PRO A 153 -3.19 -13.61 6.46
N GLN A 154 -3.37 -12.31 6.74
CA GLN A 154 -3.32 -11.76 8.09
C GLN A 154 -4.36 -12.36 9.04
N ARG A 155 -5.52 -12.75 8.50
CA ARG A 155 -6.57 -13.39 9.29
C ARG A 155 -6.16 -14.81 9.62
N ARG A 156 -5.72 -15.59 8.62
CA ARG A 156 -5.25 -16.97 8.84
C ARG A 156 -4.13 -17.02 9.87
N GLN A 157 -3.18 -16.08 9.80
CA GLN A 157 -2.12 -15.95 10.80
C GLN A 157 -2.69 -15.65 12.20
N ALA A 158 -3.65 -14.71 12.31
CA ALA A 158 -4.28 -14.39 13.59
C ALA A 158 -5.04 -15.58 14.20
N GLU A 159 -5.77 -16.33 13.36
CA GLU A 159 -6.48 -17.53 13.77
C GLU A 159 -5.50 -18.63 14.22
N ALA A 160 -4.41 -18.86 13.50
CA ALA A 160 -3.37 -19.82 13.87
C ALA A 160 -2.68 -19.43 15.18
N ALA A 161 -2.34 -18.15 15.37
CA ALA A 161 -1.74 -17.65 16.60
C ALA A 161 -2.70 -17.78 17.80
N ALA A 162 -3.98 -17.48 17.61
CA ALA A 162 -5.00 -17.66 18.64
C ALA A 162 -5.19 -19.13 19.00
N ALA A 163 -5.27 -20.02 18.01
CA ALA A 163 -5.36 -21.47 18.23
C ALA A 163 -4.17 -21.99 19.04
N ALA A 164 -2.95 -21.58 18.69
CA ALA A 164 -1.74 -21.96 19.42
C ALA A 164 -1.71 -21.40 20.86
N HIS A 165 -2.11 -20.14 21.06
CA HIS A 165 -2.07 -19.49 22.36
C HIS A 165 -3.14 -20.02 23.32
N PHE A 166 -4.36 -20.24 22.83
CA PHE A 166 -5.51 -20.65 23.64
C PHE A 166 -5.78 -22.16 23.62
N GLY A 167 -5.02 -22.94 22.86
CA GLY A 167 -5.25 -24.38 22.70
C GLY A 167 -6.57 -24.73 22.00
N LEU A 168 -7.04 -23.85 21.10
CA LEU A 168 -8.29 -24.04 20.36
C LEU A 168 -8.02 -24.79 19.05
N ALA A 169 -9.00 -25.58 18.58
CA ALA A 169 -8.98 -26.05 17.20
C ALA A 169 -9.14 -24.86 16.24
N PRO A 170 -8.52 -24.88 15.05
CA PRO A 170 -8.69 -23.82 14.06
C PRO A 170 -10.17 -23.63 13.70
N GLY A 171 -10.69 -22.41 13.85
CA GLY A 171 -12.08 -22.06 13.56
C GLY A 171 -12.75 -21.25 14.68
N TRP A 172 -13.30 -20.08 14.33
CA TRP A 172 -13.97 -19.17 15.27
C TRP A 172 -15.31 -19.69 15.80
N ALA A 173 -15.90 -20.71 15.15
CA ALA A 173 -17.22 -21.24 15.48
C ALA A 173 -17.28 -21.98 16.84
N THR A 174 -16.16 -22.16 17.54
CA THR A 174 -16.10 -22.97 18.76
C THR A 174 -15.73 -22.17 20.02
N ALA A 175 -15.43 -20.86 19.91
CA ALA A 175 -14.88 -20.09 21.03
C ALA A 175 -15.91 -19.35 21.91
N CYS A 176 -17.16 -19.15 21.44
CA CYS A 176 -18.18 -18.39 22.17
C CYS A 176 -19.32 -19.25 22.77
N SER A 177 -19.16 -20.56 22.88
CA SER A 177 -20.20 -21.48 23.37
C SER A 177 -19.91 -22.11 24.73
N ARG A 178 -19.12 -21.46 25.59
CA ARG A 178 -18.98 -21.86 27.00
C ARG A 178 -19.38 -20.74 27.95
#